data_AF-A0A352FW74-F1
#
_entry.id   AF-A0A352FW74-F1
#
_cell.length_a   1.000
_cell.length_b   1.000
_cell.length_c   1.000
_cell.angle_alpha   90.00
_cell.angle_beta   90.00
_cell.angle_gamma   90.00
#
_symmetry.space_group_name_H-M   'P 1'
#
loop_
_entity.id
_entity.type
_entity.pdbx_description
1 polymer ?
#
loop_
_entity_poly.entity_id
_entity_poly.type
_entity_poly.pdbx_seq_one_letter_code
_entity_poly.pdbx_strand_id
1 'polypeptide(L)'
;MKVDEALHDVSNLAFDTAPIIYFVEANPTYDELVSDIFDRVATGVMNSWTSVISLTEVLVQPIISGRKDLQQAYRELLLITPTSTLFR
;
A
#
# COMPACT_ATOMS: atom_id res chain seq x y z
N MET A 1 -10.45 -3.46 18.09
CA MET A 1 -10.25 -2.02 17.88
C MET A 1 -10.68 -1.69 16.47
N LYS A 2 -11.47 -0.63 16.27
CA LYS A 2 -11.88 -0.19 14.92
C LYS A 2 -10.77 0.67 14.31
N VAL A 3 -10.60 0.65 12.98
CA VAL A 3 -9.55 1.43 12.31
C VAL A 3 -9.72 2.93 12.52
N ASP A 4 -10.96 3.43 12.56
CA ASP A 4 -11.26 4.84 12.87
C ASP A 4 -10.66 5.28 14.21
N GLU A 5 -10.77 4.44 15.22
CA GLU A 5 -10.26 4.71 16.57
C GLU A 5 -8.73 4.68 16.58
N ALA A 6 -8.13 3.76 15.81
CA ALA A 6 -6.69 3.61 15.71
C ALA A 6 -6.02 4.76 14.95
N LEU A 7 -6.72 5.38 14.00
CA LEU A 7 -6.18 6.40 13.08
C LEU A 7 -6.69 7.82 13.34
N HIS A 8 -7.52 8.04 14.38
CA HIS A 8 -8.21 9.31 14.65
C HIS A 8 -7.32 10.57 14.58
N ASP A 9 -6.07 10.50 15.09
CA ASP A 9 -5.12 11.63 15.08
C ASP A 9 -3.82 11.32 14.30
N VAL A 10 -3.87 10.32 13.41
CA VAL A 10 -2.70 9.90 12.63
C VAL A 10 -2.62 10.71 11.35
N SER A 11 -1.66 11.64 11.29
CA SER A 11 -1.39 12.46 10.10
C SER A 11 -0.44 11.80 9.09
N ASN A 12 0.36 10.83 9.54
CA ASN A 12 1.35 10.12 8.73
C ASN A 12 1.29 8.63 9.04
N LEU A 13 1.06 7.81 8.02
CA LEU A 13 1.01 6.36 8.14
C LEU A 13 2.07 5.71 7.25
N ALA A 14 2.89 4.85 7.84
CA ALA A 14 3.82 4.02 7.10
C ALA A 14 3.20 2.64 6.86
N PHE A 15 3.19 2.20 5.60
CA PHE A 15 2.75 0.86 5.21
C PHE A 15 3.93 -0.11 5.20
N ASP A 16 3.72 -1.23 5.86
CA ASP A 16 4.50 -2.46 5.69
C ASP A 16 4.07 -3.17 4.38
N THR A 17 4.77 -4.25 4.03
CA THR A 17 4.55 -5.00 2.80
C THR A 17 3.20 -5.69 2.73
N ALA A 18 2.70 -6.26 3.83
CA ALA A 18 1.46 -7.03 3.82
C ALA A 18 0.21 -6.20 3.42
N PRO A 19 -0.07 -5.00 3.99
CA PRO A 19 -1.18 -4.16 3.54
C PRO A 19 -1.12 -3.78 2.06
N ILE A 20 0.08 -3.57 1.50
CA ILE A 20 0.27 -3.28 0.08
C ILE A 20 -0.12 -4.49 -0.77
N ILE A 21 0.33 -5.69 -0.40
CA ILE A 21 -0.05 -6.93 -1.09
C ILE A 21 -1.56 -7.12 -1.02
N TYR A 22 -2.17 -6.91 0.14
CA TYR A 22 -3.60 -7.14 0.33
C TYR A 22 -4.46 -6.21 -0.53
N PHE A 23 -4.03 -4.97 -0.71
CA PHE A 23 -4.72 -4.00 -1.55
C PHE A 23 -4.53 -4.33 -3.05
N VAL A 24 -3.30 -4.56 -3.50
CA VAL A 24 -3.01 -4.82 -4.92
C VAL A 24 -3.60 -6.15 -5.40
N GLU A 25 -3.60 -7.17 -4.54
CA GLU A 25 -4.07 -8.52 -4.90
C GLU A 25 -5.49 -8.82 -4.40
N ALA A 26 -6.21 -7.82 -3.87
CA ALA A 26 -7.58 -7.94 -3.37
C ALA A 26 -7.76 -9.13 -2.40
N ASN A 27 -6.97 -9.13 -1.32
CA ASN A 27 -7.00 -10.22 -0.35
C ASN A 27 -8.40 -10.39 0.25
N PRO A 28 -9.03 -11.56 0.18
CA PRO A 28 -10.44 -11.73 0.52
C PRO A 28 -10.78 -11.42 1.99
N THR A 29 -9.79 -11.47 2.88
CA THR A 29 -9.98 -11.19 4.31
C THR A 29 -9.75 -9.73 4.66
N TYR A 30 -8.84 -9.05 3.96
CA TYR A 30 -8.34 -7.73 4.36
C TYR A 30 -8.60 -6.62 3.34
N ASP A 31 -9.08 -6.94 2.13
CA ASP A 31 -9.29 -5.99 1.05
C ASP A 31 -10.16 -4.80 1.46
N GLU A 32 -11.32 -5.06 2.08
CA GLU A 32 -12.24 -4.01 2.55
C GLU A 32 -11.53 -3.04 3.51
N LEU A 33 -10.72 -3.59 4.42
CA LEU A 33 -10.01 -2.81 5.42
C LEU A 33 -8.91 -1.95 4.81
N VAL A 34 -8.08 -2.53 3.94
CA VAL A 34 -6.96 -1.80 3.34
C VAL A 34 -7.45 -0.79 2.32
N SER A 35 -8.51 -1.11 1.57
CA SER A 35 -9.15 -0.19 0.62
C SER A 35 -9.65 1.07 1.31
N ASP A 36 -10.33 0.96 2.47
CA ASP A 36 -10.74 2.14 3.26
C ASP A 36 -9.54 3.01 3.69
N ILE A 37 -8.42 2.38 4.08
CA ILE A 37 -7.21 3.12 4.46
C ILE A 37 -6.57 3.81 3.24
N PHE A 38 -6.48 3.11 2.10
CA PHE A 38 -5.93 3.68 0.86
C PHE A 38 -6.83 4.80 0.30
N ASP A 39 -8.15 4.73 0.48
CA ASP A 39 -9.08 5.79 0.09
C ASP A 39 -8.90 7.07 0.93
N ARG A 40 -8.67 6.94 2.24
CA ARG A 40 -8.34 8.07 3.13
C ARG A 40 -7.03 8.74 2.72
N VAL A 41 -6.04 7.93 2.37
CA VAL A 41 -4.78 8.41 1.82
C VAL A 41 -5.02 9.14 0.50
N ALA A 42 -5.75 8.54 -0.45
CA ALA A 42 -6.06 9.10 -1.76
C ALA A 42 -6.84 10.42 -1.70
N THR A 43 -7.71 10.57 -0.70
CA THR A 43 -8.48 11.80 -0.47
C THR A 43 -7.71 12.87 0.33
N GLY A 44 -6.48 12.58 0.74
CA GLY A 44 -5.60 13.52 1.44
C GLY A 44 -5.92 13.69 2.93
N VAL A 45 -6.66 12.77 3.53
CA VAL A 45 -6.92 12.75 4.99
C VAL A 45 -5.62 12.59 5.77
N MET A 46 -4.67 11.86 5.20
CA MET A 46 -3.40 11.53 5.83
C MET A 46 -2.31 11.28 4.78
N ASN A 47 -1.06 11.57 5.14
CA ASN A 47 0.08 11.25 4.31
C ASN A 47 0.42 9.77 4.44
N SER A 48 0.79 9.14 3.33
CA SER A 48 1.24 7.76 3.33
C SER A 48 2.68 7.62 2.91
N TRP A 49 3.31 6.62 3.49
CA TRP A 49 4.70 6.33 3.27
C TRP A 49 4.98 4.84 3.21
N THR A 50 6.04 4.47 2.52
CA THR A 50 6.62 3.13 2.64
C THR A 50 8.12 3.19 2.38
N SER A 51 8.81 2.07 2.51
CA SER A 51 10.24 1.96 2.26
C SER A 51 10.52 1.38 0.87
N VAL A 52 11.70 1.69 0.33
CA VAL A 52 12.22 1.00 -0.85
C VAL A 52 12.40 -0.51 -0.62
N ILE A 53 12.54 -0.94 0.64
CA ILE A 53 12.60 -2.36 1.02
C ILE A 53 11.26 -3.02 0.69
N SER A 54 10.13 -2.42 1.08
CA SER A 54 8.79 -2.95 0.80
C SER A 54 8.53 -3.09 -0.70
N LEU A 55 9.00 -2.11 -1.50
CA LEU A 55 8.97 -2.20 -2.97
C LEU A 55 9.75 -3.42 -3.49
N THR A 56 10.93 -3.70 -2.94
CA THR A 56 11.69 -4.89 -3.36
C THR A 56 11.00 -6.18 -2.95
N GLU A 57 10.38 -6.24 -1.77
CA GLU A 57 9.68 -7.42 -1.28
C GLU A 57 8.49 -7.78 -2.17
N VAL A 58 7.64 -6.80 -2.52
CA VAL A 58 6.45 -7.04 -3.37
C VAL A 58 6.82 -7.40 -4.81
N LEU A 59 7.98 -6.98 -5.31
CA LEU A 59 8.40 -7.26 -6.69
C LEU A 59 9.05 -8.63 -6.89
N VAL A 60 9.63 -9.23 -5.85
CA VAL A 60 10.37 -10.50 -5.97
C VAL A 60 9.51 -11.61 -6.58
N GLN A 61 8.33 -11.87 -6.01
CA GLN A 61 7.46 -12.97 -6.46
C GLN A 61 6.86 -12.72 -7.87
N PRO A 62 6.33 -11.53 -8.20
CA PRO A 62 5.87 -11.21 -9.55
C PRO A 62 6.95 -11.31 -10.62
N ILE A 63 8.21 -10.97 -10.30
CA ILE A 63 9.33 -11.10 -11.23
C ILE A 63 9.63 -12.57 -11.49
N ILE A 64 9.80 -13.37 -10.43
CA ILE A 64 10.10 -14.81 -10.54
C ILE A 64 9.01 -15.55 -11.32
N SER A 65 7.75 -15.21 -11.07
CA SER A 65 6.59 -15.85 -11.73
C SER A 65 6.23 -15.27 -13.10
N GLY A 66 6.94 -14.23 -13.57
CA GLY A 66 6.64 -13.57 -14.84
C GLY A 66 5.31 -12.80 -14.88
N ARG A 67 4.70 -12.52 -13.71
CA ARG A 67 3.44 -11.78 -13.55
C ARG A 67 3.65 -10.27 -13.77
N LYS A 68 3.78 -9.88 -15.03
CA LYS A 68 4.00 -8.47 -15.44
C LYS A 68 2.87 -7.54 -15.01
N ASP A 69 1.65 -8.06 -14.92
CA ASP A 69 0.49 -7.36 -14.41
C ASP A 69 0.71 -6.89 -12.96
N LEU A 70 1.13 -7.79 -12.07
CA LEU A 70 1.42 -7.45 -10.67
C LEU A 70 2.67 -6.57 -10.54
N GLN A 71 3.70 -6.82 -11.36
CA GLN A 71 4.89 -5.94 -11.39
C GLN A 71 4.51 -4.49 -11.72
N GLN A 72 3.62 -4.29 -12.70
CA GLN A 72 3.15 -2.98 -13.09
C GLN A 72 2.29 -2.34 -11.99
N ALA A 73 1.34 -3.09 -11.43
CA ALA A 73 0.46 -2.61 -10.36
C ALA A 73 1.25 -2.10 -9.13
N TYR A 74 2.24 -2.88 -8.66
CA TYR A 74 3.09 -2.45 -7.54
C TYR A 74 3.92 -1.20 -7.86
N ARG A 75 4.43 -1.07 -9.10
CA ARG A 75 5.19 0.11 -9.53
C ARG A 75 4.30 1.35 -9.64
N GLU A 76 3.11 1.21 -10.19
CA GLU A 76 2.15 2.31 -10.31
C GLU A 76 1.75 2.84 -8.94
N LEU A 77 1.41 1.94 -8.01
CA LEU A 77 1.03 2.30 -6.66
C LEU A 77 2.18 2.98 -5.89
N LEU A 78 3.40 2.43 -5.95
CA LEU A 78 4.49 2.83 -5.05
C LEU A 78 5.47 3.86 -5.63
N LEU A 79 5.50 4.06 -6.95
CA LEU A 79 6.46 4.98 -7.60
C LEU A 79 5.80 6.13 -8.35
N ILE A 80 4.58 5.93 -8.85
CA ILE A 80 3.93 6.89 -9.77
C ILE A 80 2.82 7.65 -9.06
N THR A 81 2.08 6.97 -8.18
CA THR A 81 0.94 7.57 -7.48
C THR A 81 1.44 8.67 -6.53
N PRO A 82 0.99 9.93 -6.68
CA PRO A 82 1.47 11.06 -5.88
C PRO A 82 1.29 10.90 -4.37
N THR A 83 0.38 10.02 -3.97
CA THR A 83 -0.04 9.78 -2.60
C THR A 83 0.94 8.93 -1.80
N SER A 84 1.83 8.20 -2.48
CA SER A 84 2.81 7.30 -1.88
C SER A 84 4.16 7.99 -1.85
N THR A 85 4.55 8.59 -0.71
CA THR A 85 5.91 9.14 -0.61
C THR A 85 6.86 8.06 -0.11
N LEU A 86 7.86 7.69 -0.91
CA LEU A 86 8.89 6.75 -0.48
C LEU A 86 9.82 7.41 0.56
N PHE A 87 9.91 6.82 1.75
CA PHE A 87 10.96 7.16 2.70
C PHE A 87 12.30 6.59 2.22
N ARG A 88 13.31 7.47 2.19
CA ARG A 88 14.71 7.13 1.93
C ARG A 88 15.43 6.78 3.22
#